data_AF-A0ABD7E9H8-F1
#
_entry.id   AF-A0ABD7E9H8-F1
#
_cell.length_a   1.000
_cell.length_b   1.000
_cell.length_c   1.000
_cell.angle_alpha   90.00
_cell.angle_beta   90.00
_cell.angle_gamma   90.00
#
_symmetry.space_group_name_H-M   'P 1'
#
loop_
_entity.id
_entity.type
_entity.pdbx_description
1 polymer ?
#
loop_
_entity_poly.entity_id
_entity_poly.type
_entity_poly.pdbx_seq_one_letter_code
_entity_poly.pdbx_strand_id
1 'polypeptide(L)'
;MINGLNNTNSAASIVLDAANKVNNGFTKSWNDMSCAEKLLKILSLGLWSPKYSPSEKQEYQELLSVLKPVSPKSNELGRVYAQFSDGSSLSISVTRSELIEAEIITPDNKKTTVLLESNQENRLLNSLPVDRHMPYILVHNSLSEMDLTTPAGMHNQLSLTSSLSATVIPHTPQTDPLGGSAPFSSVFMDACRGLGTAKLSINGVDIPGEAQETLRNALGLRSTNSSPAQYVVENGISRHYAEMVAQNSSGTDAQKDQLVDFLCQPGAATAICSAFYQSFNVPSLTLTHTRVAQASQLNAGNSQPLPNACLNISLSQTPGGDIYVASHTGVQIMAPEDRPNELGMLTNRTTYSVPKDLKCKIDEMVSTIKPQYAASETYP
;
A
#
# COMPACT_ATOMS: atom_id res chain seq x y z
N MET A 1 45.21 -19.35 33.35
CA MET A 1 44.19 -19.49 34.41
C MET A 1 43.15 -18.42 34.18
N ILE A 2 41.91 -18.88 34.03
CA ILE A 2 40.69 -18.09 33.85
C ILE A 2 40.32 -17.46 35.20
N ASN A 3 39.87 -16.21 35.15
CA ASN A 3 38.79 -15.60 35.92
C ASN A 3 38.77 -14.13 35.48
N GLY A 4 37.81 -13.63 34.70
CA GLY A 4 36.37 -13.83 34.83
C GLY A 4 35.77 -12.45 35.10
N LEU A 5 35.74 -11.58 34.08
CA LEU A 5 35.06 -10.28 34.13
C LEU A 5 33.85 -10.37 33.21
N ASN A 6 32.71 -10.68 33.83
CA ASN A 6 31.37 -10.57 33.27
C ASN A 6 31.14 -9.14 32.76
N ASN A 7 31.28 -8.93 31.46
CA ASN A 7 30.67 -7.81 30.75
C ASN A 7 29.44 -8.33 30.01
N THR A 8 28.41 -8.72 30.76
CA THR A 8 27.08 -9.06 30.23
C THR A 8 26.11 -7.90 30.44
N ASN A 9 26.46 -6.70 29.97
CA ASN A 9 25.64 -5.49 30.13
C ASN A 9 25.77 -4.51 28.94
N SER A 10 25.91 -4.98 27.69
CA SER A 10 26.26 -4.08 26.56
C SER A 10 25.42 -4.15 25.28
N ALA A 11 24.23 -4.75 25.31
CA ALA A 11 23.26 -4.60 24.19
C ALA A 11 21.85 -4.32 24.72
N ALA A 12 21.38 -5.13 25.66
CA ALA A 12 20.05 -4.96 26.26
C ALA A 12 19.87 -3.62 27.00
N SER A 13 20.91 -3.05 27.64
CA SER A 13 20.78 -1.75 28.31
C SER A 13 20.82 -0.57 27.33
N ILE A 14 21.49 -0.72 26.18
CA ILE A 14 21.57 0.31 25.13
C ILE A 14 20.25 0.36 24.35
N VAL A 15 19.67 -0.81 24.09
CA VAL A 15 18.32 -0.96 23.52
C VAL A 15 17.26 -0.41 24.47
N LEU A 16 17.38 -0.68 25.78
CA LEU A 16 16.50 -0.11 26.79
C LEU A 16 16.68 1.42 26.91
N ASP A 17 17.89 1.95 26.76
CA ASP A 17 18.15 3.40 26.76
C ASP A 17 17.66 4.10 25.48
N ALA A 18 17.72 3.46 24.32
CA ALA A 18 17.14 3.95 23.07
C ALA A 18 15.60 3.91 23.13
N ALA A 19 15.02 2.81 23.63
CA ALA A 19 13.60 2.70 23.91
C ALA A 19 13.15 3.71 24.97
N ASN A 20 13.99 4.04 25.96
CA ASN A 20 13.73 5.07 26.97
C ASN A 20 13.87 6.49 26.43
N LYS A 21 14.77 6.76 25.47
CA LYS A 21 14.83 8.06 24.79
C LYS A 21 13.63 8.31 23.86
N VAL A 22 13.10 7.26 23.23
CA VAL A 22 11.84 7.33 22.47
C VAL A 22 10.62 7.38 23.41
N ASN A 23 10.62 6.62 24.52
CA ASN A 23 9.59 6.71 25.57
C ASN A 23 9.57 8.08 26.27
N ASN A 24 10.73 8.74 26.43
CA ASN A 24 10.80 10.07 27.02
C ASN A 24 10.17 11.16 26.13
N GLY A 25 9.95 10.88 24.84
CA GLY A 25 9.15 11.74 23.96
C GLY A 25 7.63 11.58 24.15
N PHE A 26 7.19 10.46 24.74
CA PHE A 26 5.78 10.14 24.97
C PHE A 26 5.50 9.95 26.45
N THR A 27 5.37 11.07 27.18
CA THR A 27 5.06 11.10 28.62
C THR A 27 3.63 10.63 28.97
N LYS A 28 2.79 10.37 27.97
CA LYS A 28 1.39 9.98 28.14
C LYS A 28 1.25 8.47 28.43
N SER A 29 0.20 8.10 29.16
CA SER A 29 -0.20 6.69 29.29
C SER A 29 -0.81 6.20 27.97
N TRP A 30 -0.78 4.88 27.68
CA TRP A 30 -1.32 4.31 26.44
C TRP A 30 -2.77 4.71 26.16
N ASN A 31 -3.59 4.80 27.21
CA ASN A 31 -5.00 5.16 27.10
C ASN A 31 -5.22 6.64 26.76
N ASP A 32 -4.23 7.50 27.04
CA ASP A 32 -4.28 8.94 26.74
C ASP A 32 -3.61 9.29 25.41
N MET A 33 -3.01 8.31 24.73
CA MET A 33 -2.39 8.49 23.41
C MET A 33 -3.46 8.46 22.31
N SER A 34 -3.35 9.42 21.38
CA SER A 34 -4.07 9.38 20.11
C SER A 34 -3.62 8.20 19.23
N CYS A 35 -4.41 7.86 18.22
CA CYS A 35 -4.10 6.81 17.25
C CYS A 35 -2.75 7.05 16.55
N ALA A 36 -2.44 8.29 16.16
CA ALA A 36 -1.15 8.66 15.57
C ALA A 36 0.03 8.40 16.52
N GLU A 37 -0.12 8.77 17.80
CA GLU A 37 0.91 8.53 18.83
C GLU A 37 1.10 7.02 19.10
N LYS A 38 0.00 6.26 19.19
CA LYS A 38 0.03 4.80 19.36
C LYS A 38 0.75 4.11 18.19
N LEU A 39 0.39 4.47 16.95
CA LEU A 39 1.03 3.88 15.77
C LEU A 39 2.53 4.19 15.73
N LEU A 40 2.93 5.45 16.02
CA LEU A 40 4.35 5.79 16.06
C LEU A 40 5.10 4.99 17.13
N LYS A 41 4.49 4.78 18.30
CA LYS A 41 5.05 3.95 19.36
C LYS A 41 5.21 2.50 18.92
N ILE A 42 4.20 1.90 18.30
CA ILE A 42 4.25 0.52 17.76
C ILE A 42 5.39 0.40 16.74
N LEU A 43 5.48 1.33 15.78
CA LEU A 43 6.52 1.35 14.76
C LEU A 43 7.93 1.49 15.36
N SER A 44 8.09 2.32 16.39
CA SER A 44 9.37 2.55 17.06
C SER A 44 9.88 1.34 17.85
N LEU A 45 8.97 0.60 18.51
CA LEU A 45 9.26 -0.61 19.26
C LEU A 45 9.43 -1.83 18.34
N GLY A 46 8.79 -1.79 17.18
CA GLY A 46 8.81 -2.83 16.16
C GLY A 46 7.49 -3.57 16.06
N LEU A 47 6.89 -3.53 14.88
CA LEU A 47 5.59 -4.15 14.57
C LEU A 47 5.56 -5.66 14.86
N TRP A 48 6.69 -6.34 14.65
CA TRP A 48 6.85 -7.78 14.89
C TRP A 48 7.44 -8.11 16.26
N SER A 49 7.38 -7.19 17.24
CA SER A 49 7.90 -7.45 18.57
C SER A 49 7.31 -8.75 19.15
N PRO A 50 8.14 -9.67 19.68
CA PRO A 50 7.68 -10.92 20.27
C PRO A 50 6.92 -10.69 21.59
N LYS A 51 6.93 -9.46 22.11
CA LYS A 51 6.23 -9.10 23.35
C LYS A 51 4.73 -8.86 23.14
N TYR A 52 4.29 -8.65 21.89
CA TYR A 52 2.89 -8.40 21.59
C TYR A 52 2.10 -9.71 21.53
N SER A 53 0.97 -9.71 22.23
CA SER A 53 -0.04 -10.76 22.13
C SER A 53 -0.69 -10.80 20.74
N PRO A 54 -1.30 -11.93 20.35
CA PRO A 54 -2.03 -12.02 19.09
C PRO A 54 -3.14 -10.96 18.93
N SER A 55 -3.85 -10.64 20.01
CA SER A 55 -4.89 -9.60 20.02
C SER A 55 -4.33 -8.20 19.78
N GLU A 56 -3.18 -7.87 20.38
CA GLU A 56 -2.50 -6.60 20.13
C GLU A 56 -2.05 -6.50 18.67
N LYS A 57 -1.49 -7.57 18.11
CA LYS A 57 -1.09 -7.59 16.69
C LYS A 57 -2.27 -7.35 15.75
N GLN A 58 -3.46 -7.83 16.08
CA GLN A 58 -4.68 -7.57 15.30
C GLN A 58 -5.06 -6.08 15.36
N GLU A 59 -5.10 -5.48 16.54
CA GLU A 59 -5.36 -4.03 16.71
C GLU A 59 -4.32 -3.19 15.95
N TYR A 60 -3.06 -3.61 15.97
CA TYR A 60 -1.98 -2.88 15.31
C TYR A 60 -2.07 -2.96 13.79
N GLN A 61 -2.58 -4.06 13.24
CA GLN A 61 -2.88 -4.17 11.80
C GLN A 61 -3.93 -3.15 11.37
N GLU A 62 -4.96 -2.94 12.19
CA GLU A 62 -6.01 -1.96 11.91
C GLU A 62 -5.44 -0.54 11.87
N LEU A 63 -4.60 -0.17 12.84
CA LEU A 63 -3.90 1.12 12.85
C LEU A 63 -2.96 1.28 11.65
N LEU A 64 -2.20 0.23 11.32
CA LEU A 64 -1.26 0.24 10.20
C LEU A 64 -1.99 0.44 8.86
N SER A 65 -3.18 -0.15 8.69
CA SER A 65 -3.95 -0.12 7.45
C SER A 65 -4.37 1.30 7.00
N VAL A 66 -4.35 2.26 7.93
CA VAL A 66 -4.65 3.68 7.67
C VAL A 66 -3.49 4.39 6.96
N LEU A 67 -2.25 3.88 7.08
CA LEU A 67 -1.10 4.44 6.38
C LEU A 67 -1.25 4.26 4.87
N LYS A 68 -1.34 5.39 4.15
CA LYS A 68 -1.38 5.41 2.70
C LYS A 68 -0.10 6.06 2.15
N PRO A 69 0.52 5.46 1.12
CA PRO A 69 1.60 6.12 0.40
C PRO A 69 1.04 7.35 -0.33
N VAL A 70 1.76 8.47 -0.23
CA VAL A 70 1.42 9.73 -0.90
C VAL A 70 2.61 10.24 -1.69
N SER A 71 2.39 11.24 -2.55
CA SER A 71 3.45 11.78 -3.41
C SER A 71 4.67 12.24 -2.59
N PRO A 72 5.87 11.69 -2.85
CA PRO A 72 7.09 12.11 -2.17
C PRO A 72 7.57 13.48 -2.67
N LYS A 73 8.23 14.25 -1.80
CA LYS A 73 9.00 15.44 -2.21
C LYS A 73 10.26 15.04 -2.97
N SER A 74 10.91 16.00 -3.63
CA SER A 74 12.05 15.75 -4.52
C SER A 74 13.22 14.97 -3.90
N ASN A 75 13.50 15.15 -2.61
CA ASN A 75 14.56 14.47 -1.86
C ASN A 75 14.08 13.26 -1.03
N GLU A 76 12.81 12.88 -1.16
CA GLU A 76 12.22 11.75 -0.45
C GLU A 76 12.30 10.48 -1.31
N LEU A 77 12.59 9.36 -0.64
CA LEU A 77 12.41 8.02 -1.17
C LEU A 77 10.92 7.64 -1.18
N GLY A 78 10.21 8.05 -0.13
CA GLY A 78 8.79 7.81 0.02
C GLY A 78 8.19 8.69 1.11
N ARG A 79 6.89 8.92 1.00
CA ARG A 79 6.10 9.66 1.97
C ARG A 79 4.83 8.89 2.27
N VAL A 80 4.47 8.85 3.54
CA VAL A 80 3.30 8.15 4.04
C VAL A 80 2.44 9.13 4.83
N TYR A 81 1.14 8.99 4.72
CA TYR A 81 0.17 9.79 5.45
C TYR A 81 -0.95 8.91 6.00
N ALA A 82 -1.39 9.21 7.22
CA ALA A 82 -2.55 8.61 7.85
C ALA A 82 -3.38 9.71 8.53
N GLN A 83 -4.70 9.65 8.35
CA GLN A 83 -5.67 10.43 9.09
C GLN A 83 -6.59 9.48 9.84
N PHE A 84 -6.61 9.59 11.16
CA PHE A 84 -7.33 8.67 12.03
C PHE A 84 -8.71 9.23 12.41
N SER A 85 -9.60 8.34 12.83
CA SER A 85 -10.97 8.68 13.23
C SER A 85 -11.05 9.53 14.51
N ASP A 86 -10.02 9.47 15.36
CA ASP A 86 -9.91 10.31 16.56
C ASP A 86 -9.52 11.77 16.26
N GLY A 87 -9.33 12.11 14.98
CA GLY A 87 -8.93 13.44 14.52
C GLY A 87 -7.42 13.66 14.48
N SER A 88 -6.61 12.70 14.95
CA SER A 88 -5.15 12.78 14.82
C SER A 88 -4.69 12.43 13.40
N SER A 89 -3.51 12.93 13.02
CA SER A 89 -2.85 12.55 11.76
C SER A 89 -1.36 12.33 11.96
N LEU A 90 -0.80 11.51 11.07
CA LEU A 90 0.61 11.13 11.04
C LEU A 90 1.12 11.26 9.61
N SER A 91 2.19 12.02 9.41
CA SER A 91 2.96 12.03 8.17
C SER A 91 4.37 11.52 8.44
N ILE A 92 4.82 10.53 7.68
CA ILE A 92 6.18 10.00 7.77
C ILE A 92 6.88 10.24 6.44
N SER A 93 8.00 10.96 6.49
CA SER A 93 8.85 11.24 5.33
C SER A 93 10.13 10.43 5.46
N VAL A 94 10.47 9.67 4.41
CA VAL A 94 11.71 8.91 4.32
C VAL A 94 12.57 9.53 3.22
N THR A 95 13.74 10.02 3.60
CA THR A 95 14.70 10.60 2.64
C THR A 95 15.39 9.52 1.80
N ARG A 96 16.04 9.91 0.70
CA ARG A 96 16.86 8.98 -0.11
C ARG A 96 18.03 8.33 0.65
N SER A 97 18.50 8.94 1.73
CA SER A 97 19.49 8.37 2.65
C SER A 97 18.85 7.56 3.79
N GLU A 98 17.57 7.23 3.67
CA GLU A 98 16.78 6.46 4.65
C GLU A 98 16.68 7.11 6.05
N LEU A 99 16.87 8.43 6.16
CA LEU A 99 16.49 9.18 7.37
C LEU A 99 14.97 9.32 7.43
N ILE A 100 14.39 9.06 8.60
CA ILE A 100 12.95 8.98 8.81
C ILE A 100 12.52 10.09 9.77
N GLU A 101 11.66 10.98 9.29
CA GLU A 101 11.04 12.04 10.09
C GLU A 101 9.52 11.83 10.12
N ALA A 102 8.94 11.91 11.31
CA ALA A 102 7.50 11.85 11.52
C ALA A 102 6.95 13.16 12.05
N GLU A 103 5.84 13.61 11.48
CA GLU A 103 5.03 14.71 11.96
C GLU A 103 3.71 14.17 12.49
N ILE A 104 3.44 14.42 13.77
CA ILE A 104 2.17 14.10 14.41
C ILE A 104 1.38 15.40 14.56
N ILE A 105 0.10 15.36 14.20
CA ILE A 105 -0.88 16.38 14.57
C ILE A 105 -1.93 15.69 15.45
N THR A 106 -2.03 16.11 16.70
CA THR A 106 -3.01 15.58 17.66
C THR A 106 -4.41 16.15 17.40
N PRO A 107 -5.48 15.58 17.99
CA PRO A 107 -6.85 16.06 17.77
C PRO A 107 -7.08 17.53 18.19
N ASP A 108 -6.28 18.05 19.13
CA ASP A 108 -6.26 19.45 19.54
C ASP A 108 -5.37 20.34 18.64
N ASN A 109 -5.00 19.85 17.45
CA ASN A 109 -4.16 20.52 16.44
C ASN A 109 -2.75 20.89 16.92
N LYS A 110 -2.22 20.22 17.95
CA LYS A 110 -0.80 20.39 18.30
C LYS A 110 0.07 19.57 17.37
N LYS A 111 1.10 20.22 16.85
CA LYS A 111 2.06 19.64 15.91
C LYS A 111 3.37 19.33 16.60
N THR A 112 3.85 18.11 16.42
CA THR A 112 5.15 17.64 16.91
C THR A 112 5.90 16.92 15.81
N THR A 113 7.19 17.20 15.66
CA THR A 113 8.06 16.50 14.72
C THR A 113 9.07 15.65 15.49
N VAL A 114 9.25 14.41 15.06
CA VAL A 114 10.10 13.40 15.72
C VAL A 114 10.99 12.75 14.67
N LEU A 115 12.29 12.62 14.98
CA LEU A 115 13.21 11.82 14.20
C LEU A 115 13.12 10.35 14.67
N LEU A 116 12.94 9.43 13.74
CA LEU A 116 12.86 8.01 14.03
C LEU A 116 14.13 7.28 13.60
N GLU A 117 14.47 6.25 14.35
CA GLU A 117 15.58 5.35 14.03
C GLU A 117 15.03 3.97 13.65
N SER A 118 15.38 3.51 12.46
CA SER A 118 15.11 2.12 12.04
C SER A 118 16.35 1.28 12.26
N ASN A 119 16.20 0.16 12.97
CA ASN A 119 17.29 -0.78 13.23
C ASN A 119 16.80 -2.23 13.05
N GLN A 120 17.67 -3.20 13.32
CA GLN A 120 17.35 -4.62 13.13
C GLN A 120 16.27 -5.14 14.07
N GLU A 121 16.09 -4.52 15.24
CA GLU A 121 15.13 -4.97 16.24
C GLU A 121 13.72 -4.47 15.92
N ASN A 122 13.57 -3.18 15.64
CA ASN A 122 12.26 -2.62 15.34
C ASN A 122 11.84 -2.83 13.88
N ARG A 123 12.80 -2.94 12.96
CA ARG A 123 12.57 -3.04 11.51
C ARG A 123 11.58 -1.98 11.01
N LEU A 124 11.63 -0.77 11.59
CA LEU A 124 10.63 0.28 11.35
C LEU A 124 10.44 0.57 9.86
N LEU A 125 11.54 0.72 9.11
CA LEU A 125 11.47 0.99 7.68
C LEU A 125 10.81 -0.15 6.88
N ASN A 126 10.88 -1.39 7.37
CA ASN A 126 10.16 -2.51 6.77
C ASN A 126 8.64 -2.43 6.99
N SER A 127 8.20 -1.73 8.03
CA SER A 127 6.79 -1.54 8.40
C SER A 127 6.16 -0.28 7.78
N LEU A 128 6.77 0.29 6.74
CA LEU A 128 6.24 1.46 6.03
C LEU A 128 6.07 1.15 4.53
N PRO A 129 5.02 1.67 3.87
CA PRO A 129 4.80 1.47 2.44
C PRO A 129 5.76 2.32 1.57
N VAL A 130 7.06 2.04 1.67
CA VAL A 130 8.15 2.72 0.97
C VAL A 130 8.91 1.72 0.11
N ASP A 131 9.26 2.15 -1.10
CA ASP A 131 10.05 1.36 -2.04
C ASP A 131 11.53 1.66 -1.85
N ARG A 132 12.33 0.62 -1.61
CA ARG A 132 13.75 0.74 -1.24
C ARG A 132 14.65 0.22 -2.35
N HIS A 133 15.80 0.86 -2.51
CA HIS A 133 16.86 0.38 -3.39
C HIS A 133 17.69 -0.68 -2.65
N MET A 134 17.29 -1.93 -2.80
CA MET A 134 17.94 -3.07 -2.16
C MET A 134 18.44 -4.07 -3.20
N PRO A 135 19.55 -4.78 -2.95
CA PRO A 135 20.08 -5.76 -3.88
C PRO A 135 19.31 -7.10 -3.89
N TYR A 136 18.27 -7.24 -3.05
CA TYR A 136 17.43 -8.42 -2.92
C TYR A 136 15.98 -8.03 -2.64
N ILE A 137 15.03 -8.88 -3.05
CA ILE A 137 13.61 -8.71 -2.73
C ILE A 137 13.40 -8.84 -1.22
N LEU A 138 12.77 -7.84 -0.62
CA LEU A 138 12.44 -7.85 0.79
C LEU A 138 11.51 -9.00 1.15
N VAL A 139 11.85 -9.68 2.25
CA VAL A 139 11.04 -10.74 2.84
C VAL A 139 10.50 -10.29 4.19
N HIS A 140 9.19 -10.42 4.37
CA HIS A 140 8.47 -10.11 5.60
C HIS A 140 7.79 -11.34 6.18
N ASN A 141 7.38 -11.23 7.44
CA ASN A 141 6.55 -12.22 8.09
C ASN A 141 5.13 -11.66 8.27
N SER A 142 4.13 -12.53 8.19
CA SER A 142 2.78 -12.20 8.61
C SER A 142 2.75 -11.91 10.12
N LEU A 143 1.78 -11.11 10.54
CA LEU A 143 1.59 -10.79 11.96
C LEU A 143 0.74 -11.83 12.70
N SER A 144 -0.10 -12.55 11.97
CA SER A 144 -0.97 -13.61 12.43
C SER A 144 -0.95 -14.77 11.42
N GLU A 145 -1.36 -15.97 11.86
CA GLU A 145 -1.60 -17.09 10.96
C GLU A 145 -2.73 -16.70 9.99
N MET A 146 -2.38 -16.36 8.74
CA MET A 146 -3.33 -16.04 7.70
C MET A 146 -3.50 -17.23 6.76
N ASP A 147 -4.76 -17.66 6.60
CA ASP A 147 -5.10 -18.75 5.68
C ASP A 147 -5.17 -18.24 4.23
N LEU A 148 -4.07 -18.41 3.49
CA LEU A 148 -3.99 -18.05 2.08
C LEU A 148 -4.81 -18.95 1.16
N THR A 149 -5.47 -20.00 1.67
CA THR A 149 -6.33 -20.91 0.90
C THR A 149 -7.77 -20.44 0.78
N THR A 150 -8.08 -19.22 1.27
CA THR A 150 -9.38 -18.57 1.08
C THR A 150 -9.23 -17.21 0.40
N PRO A 151 -10.23 -16.74 -0.38
CA PRO A 151 -10.21 -15.40 -0.95
C PRO A 151 -10.05 -14.30 0.12
N ALA A 152 -10.73 -14.44 1.26
CA ALA A 152 -10.66 -13.49 2.36
C ALA A 152 -9.25 -13.42 2.96
N GLY A 153 -8.60 -14.57 3.19
CA GLY A 153 -7.23 -14.59 3.71
C GLY A 153 -6.22 -13.99 2.74
N MET A 154 -6.38 -14.18 1.42
CA MET A 154 -5.56 -13.49 0.43
C MET A 154 -5.76 -11.96 0.47
N HIS A 155 -7.00 -11.47 0.56
CA HIS A 155 -7.25 -10.04 0.67
C HIS A 155 -6.72 -9.43 1.98
N ASN A 156 -6.82 -10.15 3.09
CA ASN A 156 -6.29 -9.71 4.39
C ASN A 156 -4.76 -9.64 4.35
N GLN A 157 -4.11 -10.67 3.79
CA GLN A 157 -2.65 -10.68 3.60
C GLN A 157 -2.21 -9.49 2.75
N LEU A 158 -2.87 -9.24 1.61
CA LEU A 158 -2.53 -8.10 0.75
C LEU A 158 -2.76 -6.75 1.44
N SER A 159 -3.74 -6.67 2.33
CA SER A 159 -4.00 -5.45 3.12
C SER A 159 -2.85 -5.17 4.09
N LEU A 160 -2.30 -6.20 4.72
CA LEU A 160 -1.09 -6.08 5.52
C LEU A 160 0.12 -5.71 4.64
N THR A 161 0.41 -6.51 3.60
CA THR A 161 1.65 -6.35 2.82
C THR A 161 1.71 -5.07 2.01
N SER A 162 0.56 -4.50 1.61
CA SER A 162 0.51 -3.19 0.96
C SER A 162 0.97 -2.04 1.86
N SER A 163 0.98 -2.25 3.19
CA SER A 163 1.48 -1.29 4.19
C SER A 163 2.96 -1.49 4.56
N LEU A 164 3.63 -2.50 3.99
CA LEU A 164 5.03 -2.83 4.28
C LEU A 164 5.97 -2.34 3.18
N SER A 165 7.27 -2.33 3.42
CA SER A 165 8.25 -1.87 2.43
C SER A 165 8.39 -2.85 1.27
N ALA A 166 8.73 -2.36 0.09
CA ALA A 166 9.06 -3.20 -1.07
C ALA A 166 10.44 -2.86 -1.63
N THR A 167 10.99 -3.72 -2.47
CA THR A 167 12.26 -3.50 -3.17
C THR A 167 12.01 -3.06 -4.60
N VAL A 168 12.63 -1.95 -5.02
CA VAL A 168 12.55 -1.46 -6.41
C VAL A 168 13.13 -2.49 -7.37
N ILE A 169 12.37 -2.83 -8.41
CA ILE A 169 12.76 -3.79 -9.43
C ILE A 169 13.17 -3.01 -10.70
N PRO A 170 14.43 -3.12 -11.16
CA PRO A 170 14.82 -2.55 -12.44
C PRO A 170 14.13 -3.30 -13.59
N HIS A 171 13.82 -2.58 -14.66
CA HIS A 171 13.26 -3.15 -15.88
C HIS A 171 14.11 -2.79 -17.09
N THR A 172 13.96 -3.60 -18.13
CA THR A 172 14.57 -3.42 -19.45
C THR A 172 13.46 -3.11 -20.46
N PRO A 173 13.76 -2.67 -21.68
CA PRO A 173 12.73 -2.47 -22.71
C PRO A 173 11.86 -3.71 -22.98
N GLN A 174 12.38 -4.92 -22.73
CA GLN A 174 11.65 -6.19 -22.88
C GLN A 174 10.71 -6.49 -21.72
N THR A 175 11.03 -5.99 -20.52
CA THR A 175 10.27 -6.25 -19.29
C THR A 175 9.51 -5.01 -18.80
N ASP A 176 9.61 -3.88 -19.50
CA ASP A 176 8.89 -2.65 -19.25
C ASP A 176 7.40 -2.82 -19.62
N PRO A 177 6.47 -2.75 -18.66
CA PRO A 177 5.04 -2.78 -18.91
C PRO A 177 4.53 -1.71 -19.88
N LEU A 178 5.24 -0.58 -20.00
CA LEU A 178 4.92 0.49 -20.95
C LEU A 178 5.73 0.40 -22.25
N GLY A 179 6.57 -0.63 -22.39
CA GLY A 179 7.26 -0.99 -23.62
C GLY A 179 6.38 -1.77 -24.60
N GLY A 180 6.98 -2.15 -25.73
CA GLY A 180 6.30 -2.92 -26.77
C GLY A 180 5.39 -2.10 -27.68
N SER A 181 4.49 -2.78 -28.40
CA SER A 181 3.68 -2.18 -29.47
C SER A 181 2.28 -1.71 -29.04
N ALA A 182 1.81 -2.13 -27.87
CA ALA A 182 0.45 -1.84 -27.39
C ALA A 182 0.38 -1.71 -25.85
N PRO A 183 1.17 -0.83 -25.23
CA PRO A 183 1.08 -0.57 -23.79
C PRO A 183 -0.32 -0.05 -23.40
N PHE A 184 -0.80 -0.40 -22.21
CA PHE A 184 -2.15 -0.10 -21.70
C PHE A 184 -3.33 -0.61 -22.55
N SER A 185 -3.13 -1.46 -23.56
CA SER A 185 -4.23 -1.91 -24.44
C SER A 185 -5.38 -2.63 -23.72
N SER A 186 -5.11 -3.25 -22.56
CA SER A 186 -6.11 -3.93 -21.74
C SER A 186 -6.71 -3.07 -20.63
N VAL A 187 -6.24 -1.84 -20.41
CA VAL A 187 -6.48 -1.07 -19.18
C VAL A 187 -7.96 -0.94 -18.79
N PHE A 188 -8.84 -0.73 -19.77
CA PHE A 188 -10.28 -0.59 -19.51
C PHE A 188 -10.97 -1.94 -19.24
N MET A 189 -10.50 -3.00 -19.88
CA MET A 189 -10.94 -4.37 -19.60
C MET A 189 -10.52 -4.75 -18.17
N ASP A 190 -9.29 -4.41 -17.79
CA ASP A 190 -8.74 -4.70 -16.48
C ASP A 190 -9.49 -3.94 -15.38
N ALA A 191 -9.73 -2.64 -15.58
CA ALA A 191 -10.54 -1.81 -14.68
C ALA A 191 -11.98 -2.32 -14.56
N CYS A 192 -12.60 -2.74 -15.67
CA CYS A 192 -13.95 -3.30 -15.67
C CYS A 192 -14.06 -4.59 -14.83
N ARG A 193 -13.02 -5.43 -14.83
CA ARG A 193 -12.97 -6.68 -14.05
C ARG A 193 -12.62 -6.45 -12.59
N GLY A 194 -11.73 -5.49 -12.32
CA GLY A 194 -11.24 -5.24 -10.96
C GLY A 194 -12.18 -4.40 -10.10
N LEU A 195 -12.89 -3.42 -10.67
CA LEU A 195 -13.87 -2.62 -9.93
C LEU A 195 -15.05 -3.48 -9.45
N GLY A 196 -15.22 -3.51 -8.13
CA GLY A 196 -16.19 -4.35 -7.40
C GLY A 196 -15.51 -5.44 -6.56
N THR A 197 -14.25 -5.78 -6.86
CA THR A 197 -13.50 -6.85 -6.16
C THR A 197 -12.20 -6.38 -5.52
N ALA A 198 -11.67 -5.23 -5.92
CA ALA A 198 -10.45 -4.67 -5.33
C ALA A 198 -10.72 -4.04 -3.94
N LYS A 199 -9.67 -3.90 -3.14
CA LYS A 199 -9.65 -2.92 -2.05
C LYS A 199 -9.23 -1.57 -2.64
N LEU A 200 -10.10 -0.56 -2.61
CA LEU A 200 -9.83 0.76 -3.19
C LEU A 200 -9.97 1.84 -2.11
N SER A 201 -8.93 2.65 -1.96
CA SER A 201 -8.93 3.83 -1.11
C SER A 201 -8.60 5.09 -1.90
N ILE A 202 -9.38 6.15 -1.72
CA ILE A 202 -9.17 7.46 -2.35
C ILE A 202 -9.10 8.51 -1.25
N ASN A 203 -7.96 9.20 -1.11
CA ASN A 203 -7.69 10.15 -0.02
C ASN A 203 -7.99 9.57 1.38
N GLY A 204 -7.74 8.27 1.57
CA GLY A 204 -8.02 7.56 2.83
C GLY A 204 -9.47 7.12 3.00
N VAL A 205 -10.39 7.50 2.12
CA VAL A 205 -11.79 7.02 2.09
C VAL A 205 -11.82 5.63 1.48
N ASP A 206 -12.45 4.68 2.17
CA ASP A 206 -12.66 3.34 1.62
C ASP A 206 -13.82 3.36 0.63
N ILE A 207 -13.63 2.74 -0.54
CA ILE A 207 -14.64 2.61 -1.59
C ILE A 207 -15.07 1.13 -1.64
N PRO A 208 -16.18 0.75 -0.98
CA PRO A 208 -16.66 -0.64 -0.94
C PRO A 208 -17.08 -1.16 -2.31
N GLY A 209 -17.29 -2.47 -2.43
CA GLY A 209 -17.66 -3.13 -3.69
C GLY A 209 -18.86 -2.49 -4.41
N GLU A 210 -19.95 -2.20 -3.70
CA GLU A 210 -21.14 -1.54 -4.26
C GLU A 210 -20.85 -0.12 -4.80
N ALA A 211 -20.01 0.63 -4.09
CA ALA A 211 -19.55 1.94 -4.53
C ALA A 211 -18.63 1.84 -5.76
N GLN A 212 -17.78 0.81 -5.82
CA GLN A 212 -16.94 0.53 -6.99
C GLN A 212 -17.76 0.11 -8.22
N GLU A 213 -18.85 -0.64 -8.04
CA GLU A 213 -19.77 -0.96 -9.15
C GLU A 213 -20.46 0.31 -9.67
N THR A 214 -20.87 1.19 -8.77
CA THR A 214 -21.41 2.52 -9.13
C THR A 214 -20.36 3.32 -9.90
N LEU A 215 -19.11 3.34 -9.42
CA LEU A 215 -17.98 3.99 -10.06
C LEU A 215 -17.68 3.43 -11.45
N ARG A 216 -17.68 2.10 -11.62
CA ARG A 216 -17.50 1.41 -12.91
C ARG A 216 -18.54 1.86 -13.92
N ASN A 217 -19.81 1.92 -13.51
CA ASN A 217 -20.90 2.37 -14.36
C ASN A 217 -20.78 3.86 -14.71
N ALA A 218 -20.37 4.69 -13.74
CA ALA A 218 -20.17 6.12 -13.91
C ALA A 218 -19.01 6.45 -14.88
N LEU A 219 -17.96 5.62 -14.89
CA LEU A 219 -16.88 5.71 -15.89
C LEU A 219 -17.36 5.34 -17.30
N GLY A 220 -18.45 4.57 -17.42
CA GLY A 220 -18.95 4.04 -18.70
C GLY A 220 -18.48 2.62 -19.01
N LEU A 221 -17.81 1.94 -18.07
CA LEU A 221 -17.28 0.58 -18.22
C LEU A 221 -18.36 -0.49 -18.01
N ARG A 222 -19.39 -0.50 -18.85
CA ARG A 222 -20.56 -1.39 -18.73
C ARG A 222 -20.26 -2.86 -19.03
N SER A 223 -19.19 -3.12 -19.77
CA SER A 223 -18.69 -4.45 -20.12
C SER A 223 -17.18 -4.42 -20.33
N THR A 224 -16.56 -5.58 -20.42
CA THR A 224 -15.11 -5.73 -20.66
C THR A 224 -14.62 -5.18 -22.00
N ASN A 225 -15.54 -4.84 -22.92
CA ASN A 225 -15.24 -4.25 -24.22
C ASN A 225 -15.60 -2.75 -24.27
N SER A 226 -16.04 -2.19 -23.16
CA SER A 226 -16.37 -0.77 -23.04
C SER A 226 -15.11 0.06 -22.78
N SER A 227 -15.17 1.33 -23.17
CA SER A 227 -14.18 2.35 -22.82
C SER A 227 -14.87 3.50 -22.09
N PRO A 228 -14.13 4.39 -21.41
CA PRO A 228 -14.73 5.51 -20.70
C PRO A 228 -15.60 6.37 -21.62
N ALA A 229 -16.75 6.82 -21.11
CA ALA A 229 -17.63 7.68 -21.89
C ALA A 229 -16.91 8.99 -22.26
N GLN A 230 -17.13 9.51 -23.47
CA GLN A 230 -16.43 10.72 -23.95
C GLN A 230 -16.59 11.92 -23.00
N TYR A 231 -17.74 12.08 -22.35
CA TYR A 231 -17.94 13.11 -21.33
C TYR A 231 -16.96 12.94 -20.14
N VAL A 232 -16.77 11.70 -19.67
CA VAL A 232 -15.88 11.37 -18.55
C VAL A 232 -14.42 11.61 -18.93
N VAL A 233 -14.04 11.28 -20.15
CA VAL A 233 -12.69 11.53 -20.67
C VAL A 233 -12.34 13.02 -20.64
N GLU A 234 -13.30 13.88 -20.95
CA GLU A 234 -13.07 15.33 -21.03
C GLU A 234 -13.28 16.07 -19.70
N ASN A 235 -14.18 15.58 -18.83
CA ASN A 235 -14.64 16.32 -17.65
C ASN A 235 -14.54 15.55 -16.32
N GLY A 236 -14.09 14.30 -16.32
CA GLY A 236 -14.22 13.43 -15.15
C GLY A 236 -15.64 12.93 -14.91
N ILE A 237 -15.88 12.29 -13.77
CA ILE A 237 -17.19 11.74 -13.43
C ILE A 237 -18.17 12.90 -13.15
N SER A 238 -19.40 12.80 -13.63
CA SER A 238 -20.40 13.84 -13.34
C SER A 238 -20.66 13.94 -11.84
N ARG A 239 -20.89 15.16 -11.35
CA ARG A 239 -21.10 15.41 -9.91
C ARG A 239 -22.18 14.53 -9.30
N HIS A 240 -23.29 14.32 -10.02
CA HIS A 240 -24.37 13.42 -9.59
C HIS A 240 -23.88 11.99 -9.30
N TYR A 241 -23.10 11.39 -10.19
CA TYR A 241 -22.57 10.05 -9.97
C TYR A 241 -21.45 10.02 -8.92
N ALA A 242 -20.63 11.07 -8.84
CA ALA A 242 -19.62 11.18 -7.81
C ALA A 242 -20.25 11.25 -6.39
N GLU A 243 -21.35 12.00 -6.23
CA GLU A 243 -22.13 12.04 -4.99
C GLU A 243 -22.73 10.66 -4.64
N MET A 244 -23.23 9.91 -5.62
CA MET A 244 -23.71 8.53 -5.38
C MET A 244 -22.59 7.59 -4.90
N VAL A 245 -21.40 7.68 -5.51
CA VAL A 245 -20.23 6.90 -5.08
C VAL A 245 -19.84 7.28 -3.64
N ALA A 246 -19.81 8.57 -3.32
CA ALA A 246 -19.44 9.06 -1.98
C ALA A 246 -20.46 8.66 -0.91
N GLN A 247 -21.76 8.69 -1.23
CA GLN A 247 -22.82 8.23 -0.33
C GLN A 247 -22.62 6.77 0.10
N ASN A 248 -22.27 5.90 -0.86
CA ASN A 248 -22.01 4.48 -0.64
C ASN A 248 -20.59 4.17 -0.10
N SER A 249 -19.77 5.18 0.15
CA SER A 249 -18.41 5.04 0.67
C SER A 249 -18.34 5.25 2.19
N SER A 250 -17.28 4.76 2.81
CA SER A 250 -17.06 4.89 4.27
C SER A 250 -16.15 6.06 4.59
N GLY A 251 -16.66 7.06 5.30
CA GLY A 251 -15.90 8.25 5.70
C GLY A 251 -16.80 9.32 6.33
N THR A 252 -16.19 10.36 6.88
CA THR A 252 -16.89 11.56 7.37
C THR A 252 -17.46 12.38 6.22
N ASP A 253 -18.44 13.24 6.48
CA ASP A 253 -19.04 14.11 5.46
C ASP A 253 -17.98 14.96 4.73
N ALA A 254 -17.03 15.53 5.47
CA ALA A 254 -15.92 16.30 4.89
C ALA A 254 -15.03 15.47 3.96
N GLN A 255 -14.77 14.21 4.30
CA GLN A 255 -14.02 13.30 3.44
C GLN A 255 -14.81 12.90 2.19
N LYS A 256 -16.14 12.73 2.32
CA LYS A 256 -17.03 12.43 1.20
C LYS A 256 -17.12 13.61 0.22
N ASP A 257 -17.16 14.84 0.71
CA ASP A 257 -17.12 16.04 -0.13
C ASP A 257 -15.81 16.12 -0.93
N GLN A 258 -14.68 15.86 -0.29
CA GLN A 258 -13.37 15.79 -0.96
C GLN A 258 -13.32 14.66 -2.00
N LEU A 259 -13.96 13.51 -1.74
CA LEU A 259 -14.07 12.43 -2.71
C LEU A 259 -14.90 12.85 -3.94
N VAL A 260 -15.99 13.58 -3.75
CA VAL A 260 -16.79 14.10 -4.88
C VAL A 260 -15.95 15.01 -5.77
N ASP A 261 -15.25 15.97 -5.18
CA ASP A 261 -14.41 16.92 -5.92
C ASP A 261 -13.20 16.23 -6.58
N PHE A 262 -12.68 15.15 -5.99
CA PHE A 262 -11.69 14.28 -6.61
C PHE A 262 -12.23 13.61 -7.87
N LEU A 263 -13.37 12.92 -7.77
CA LEU A 263 -13.95 12.13 -8.87
C LEU A 263 -14.40 12.99 -10.06
N CYS A 264 -14.73 14.26 -9.82
CA CYS A 264 -15.10 15.22 -10.86
C CYS A 264 -13.91 15.74 -11.70
N GLN A 265 -12.70 15.20 -11.51
CA GLN A 265 -11.52 15.58 -12.29
C GLN A 265 -11.26 14.55 -13.42
N PRO A 266 -10.85 14.98 -14.63
CA PRO A 266 -10.48 14.05 -15.71
C PRO A 266 -9.34 13.10 -15.29
N GLY A 267 -8.35 13.61 -14.56
CA GLY A 267 -7.22 12.83 -14.05
C GLY A 267 -7.65 11.72 -13.08
N ALA A 268 -8.78 11.85 -12.39
CA ALA A 268 -9.29 10.80 -11.50
C ALA A 268 -9.72 9.56 -12.29
N ALA A 269 -10.41 9.73 -13.42
CA ALA A 269 -10.75 8.62 -14.31
C ALA A 269 -9.48 7.94 -14.85
N THR A 270 -8.45 8.71 -15.17
CA THR A 270 -7.15 8.19 -15.61
C THR A 270 -6.50 7.37 -14.50
N ALA A 271 -6.33 7.95 -13.31
CA ALA A 271 -5.70 7.31 -12.16
C ALA A 271 -6.40 6.02 -11.74
N ILE A 272 -7.74 6.02 -11.73
CA ILE A 272 -8.52 4.82 -11.40
C ILE A 272 -8.30 3.73 -12.45
N CYS A 273 -8.49 4.02 -13.74
CA CYS A 273 -8.36 3.00 -14.79
C CYS A 273 -6.93 2.46 -14.88
N SER A 274 -5.92 3.33 -14.90
CA SER A 274 -4.52 2.91 -15.05
C SER A 274 -4.03 2.06 -13.88
N ALA A 275 -4.60 2.21 -12.68
CA ALA A 275 -4.22 1.42 -11.50
C ALA A 275 -4.49 -0.08 -11.63
N PHE A 276 -5.39 -0.48 -12.54
CA PHE A 276 -5.74 -1.88 -12.78
C PHE A 276 -4.89 -2.57 -13.83
N TYR A 277 -3.95 -1.87 -14.49
CA TYR A 277 -3.26 -2.43 -15.65
C TYR A 277 -2.48 -3.71 -15.30
N GLN A 278 -2.90 -4.83 -15.91
CA GLN A 278 -2.44 -6.16 -15.51
C GLN A 278 -0.94 -6.39 -15.70
N SER A 279 -0.31 -5.70 -16.67
CA SER A 279 1.11 -5.91 -17.02
C SER A 279 2.08 -5.26 -16.03
N PHE A 280 1.61 -4.48 -15.05
CA PHE A 280 2.47 -3.93 -14.00
C PHE A 280 3.22 -4.99 -13.17
N ASN A 281 2.76 -6.24 -13.19
CA ASN A 281 3.43 -7.36 -12.54
C ASN A 281 4.58 -8.00 -13.35
N VAL A 282 4.78 -7.62 -14.63
CA VAL A 282 5.77 -8.27 -15.51
C VAL A 282 7.21 -8.21 -14.94
N PRO A 283 7.72 -7.08 -14.41
CA PRO A 283 9.07 -7.02 -13.87
C PRO A 283 9.31 -8.01 -12.74
N SER A 284 8.36 -8.17 -11.81
CA SER A 284 8.50 -9.09 -10.68
C SER A 284 8.28 -10.55 -11.09
N LEU A 285 7.30 -10.83 -11.96
CA LEU A 285 7.06 -12.18 -12.46
C LEU A 285 8.23 -12.71 -13.29
N THR A 286 8.99 -11.85 -13.96
CA THR A 286 10.25 -12.25 -14.61
C THR A 286 11.21 -12.91 -13.61
N LEU A 287 11.18 -12.51 -12.34
CA LEU A 287 12.02 -13.06 -11.27
C LEU A 287 11.37 -14.27 -10.56
N THR A 288 10.03 -14.38 -10.55
CA THR A 288 9.32 -15.26 -9.61
C THR A 288 8.29 -16.21 -10.24
N HIS A 289 8.02 -16.14 -11.54
CA HIS A 289 6.93 -16.87 -12.19
C HIS A 289 6.95 -18.38 -11.92
N THR A 290 8.12 -19.02 -11.82
CA THR A 290 8.24 -20.45 -11.53
C THR A 290 7.65 -20.81 -10.16
N ARG A 291 7.95 -20.02 -9.12
CA ARG A 291 7.43 -20.25 -7.76
C ARG A 291 5.96 -19.87 -7.63
N VAL A 292 5.49 -18.89 -8.41
CA VAL A 292 4.06 -18.56 -8.51
C VAL A 292 3.30 -19.70 -9.17
N ALA A 293 3.81 -20.27 -10.26
CA ALA A 293 3.21 -21.42 -10.94
C ALA A 293 3.15 -22.67 -10.04
N GLN A 294 4.20 -22.92 -9.25
CA GLN A 294 4.21 -23.99 -8.25
C GLN A 294 3.11 -23.81 -7.20
N ALA A 295 2.90 -22.59 -6.70
CA ALA A 295 1.82 -22.28 -5.76
C ALA A 295 0.44 -22.53 -6.37
N SER A 296 0.24 -22.15 -7.64
CA SER A 296 -1.01 -22.44 -8.35
C SER A 296 -1.24 -23.96 -8.53
N GLN A 297 -0.19 -24.74 -8.77
CA GLN A 297 -0.29 -26.20 -8.88
C GLN A 297 -0.66 -26.86 -7.55
N LEU A 298 -0.10 -26.38 -6.43
CA LEU A 298 -0.46 -26.85 -5.09
C LEU A 298 -1.96 -26.67 -4.82
N ASN A 299 -2.52 -25.54 -5.27
CA ASN A 299 -3.92 -25.19 -5.05
C ASN A 299 -4.88 -25.74 -6.11
N ALA A 300 -4.39 -26.30 -7.22
CA ALA A 300 -5.24 -26.90 -8.25
C ALA A 300 -6.03 -28.13 -7.76
N GLY A 301 -5.63 -28.71 -6.62
CA GLY A 301 -6.37 -29.78 -5.93
C GLY A 301 -7.43 -29.29 -4.93
N ASN A 302 -7.56 -27.98 -4.69
CA ASN A 302 -8.51 -27.44 -3.72
C ASN A 302 -9.92 -27.31 -4.31
N SER A 303 -10.93 -27.66 -3.51
CA SER A 303 -12.35 -27.67 -3.92
C SER A 303 -12.97 -26.28 -4.09
N GLN A 304 -12.33 -25.22 -3.59
CA GLN A 304 -12.82 -23.84 -3.71
C GLN A 304 -11.99 -23.05 -4.74
N PRO A 305 -12.64 -22.33 -5.66
CA PRO A 305 -11.94 -21.47 -6.61
C PRO A 305 -11.30 -20.30 -5.87
N LEU A 306 -9.96 -20.26 -5.86
CA LEU A 306 -9.19 -19.13 -5.34
C LEU A 306 -9.02 -18.04 -6.40
N PRO A 307 -8.96 -16.75 -6.02
CA PRO A 307 -8.61 -15.70 -6.96
C PRO A 307 -7.15 -15.86 -7.40
N ASN A 308 -6.89 -15.75 -8.71
CA ASN A 308 -5.53 -15.79 -9.23
C ASN A 308 -4.65 -14.64 -8.71
N ALA A 309 -5.27 -13.50 -8.39
CA ALA A 309 -4.64 -12.34 -7.80
C ALA A 309 -5.66 -11.51 -7.02
N CYS A 310 -5.19 -10.81 -5.98
CA CYS A 310 -5.95 -9.78 -5.27
C CYS A 310 -5.37 -8.40 -5.60
N LEU A 311 -6.20 -7.35 -5.53
CA LEU A 311 -5.80 -5.96 -5.77
C LEU A 311 -6.08 -5.08 -4.55
N ASN A 312 -5.12 -4.20 -4.24
CA ASN A 312 -5.26 -3.15 -3.23
C ASN A 312 -4.67 -1.84 -3.76
N ILE A 313 -5.53 -0.84 -3.98
CA ILE A 313 -5.20 0.41 -4.66
C ILE A 313 -5.43 1.57 -3.71
N SER A 314 -4.45 2.46 -3.60
CA SER A 314 -4.54 3.71 -2.86
C SER A 314 -4.25 4.89 -3.79
N LEU A 315 -5.18 5.82 -3.88
CA LEU A 315 -5.05 7.07 -4.61
C LEU A 315 -5.01 8.22 -3.61
N SER A 316 -4.09 9.16 -3.79
CA SER A 316 -4.00 10.36 -2.97
C SER A 316 -3.77 11.60 -3.80
N GLN A 317 -4.52 12.65 -3.52
CA GLN A 317 -4.35 13.93 -4.20
C GLN A 317 -3.31 14.79 -3.48
N THR A 318 -2.40 15.35 -4.26
CA THR A 318 -1.41 16.32 -3.78
C THR A 318 -2.03 17.72 -3.64
N PRO A 319 -1.43 18.64 -2.87
CA PRO A 319 -1.87 20.03 -2.82
C PRO A 319 -1.86 20.75 -4.18
N GLY A 320 -1.05 20.29 -5.14
CA GLY A 320 -1.03 20.82 -6.52
C GLY A 320 -2.18 20.30 -7.40
N GLY A 321 -2.92 19.31 -6.91
CA GLY A 321 -4.03 18.65 -7.60
C GLY A 321 -3.64 17.34 -8.27
N ASP A 322 -2.35 17.08 -8.52
CA ASP A 322 -1.89 15.83 -9.10
C ASP A 322 -2.22 14.64 -8.20
N ILE A 323 -2.44 13.48 -8.81
CA ILE A 323 -2.92 12.27 -8.14
C ILE A 323 -1.77 11.27 -8.08
N TYR A 324 -1.37 10.90 -6.88
CA TYR A 324 -0.42 9.83 -6.65
C TYR A 324 -1.15 8.50 -6.53
N VAL A 325 -0.71 7.53 -7.32
CA VAL A 325 -1.28 6.19 -7.40
C VAL A 325 -0.30 5.20 -6.78
N ALA A 326 -0.80 4.34 -5.89
CA ALA A 326 -0.10 3.15 -5.43
C ALA A 326 -1.02 1.93 -5.62
N SER A 327 -0.73 1.12 -6.63
CA SER A 327 -1.46 -0.11 -6.95
C SER A 327 -0.67 -1.32 -6.48
N HIS A 328 -1.33 -2.23 -5.77
CA HIS A 328 -0.73 -3.45 -5.25
C HIS A 328 -1.43 -4.67 -5.83
N THR A 329 -0.66 -5.62 -6.34
CA THR A 329 -1.16 -6.95 -6.75
C THR A 329 -0.55 -8.00 -5.84
N GLY A 330 -1.40 -8.76 -5.15
CA GLY A 330 -1.02 -9.91 -4.34
C GLY A 330 -1.26 -11.21 -5.10
N VAL A 331 -0.22 -12.03 -5.25
CA VAL A 331 -0.32 -13.39 -5.80
C VAL A 331 0.32 -14.38 -4.85
N GLN A 332 -0.19 -15.61 -4.81
CA GLN A 332 0.42 -16.68 -4.03
C GLN A 332 1.79 -17.07 -4.63
N ILE A 333 2.74 -17.38 -3.77
CA ILE A 333 4.09 -17.78 -4.17
C ILE A 333 4.66 -18.83 -3.21
N MET A 334 5.34 -19.85 -3.72
CA MET A 334 6.10 -20.77 -2.88
C MET A 334 7.36 -20.09 -2.34
N ALA A 335 7.79 -20.44 -1.13
CA ALA A 335 9.11 -20.11 -0.65
C ALA A 335 10.21 -20.73 -1.51
N PRO A 336 11.45 -20.21 -1.44
CA PRO A 336 12.59 -20.87 -2.07
C PRO A 336 12.81 -22.29 -1.51
N GLU A 337 13.63 -23.08 -2.19
CA GLU A 337 13.81 -24.52 -1.89
C GLU A 337 14.35 -24.82 -0.48
N ASP A 338 14.93 -23.84 0.20
CA ASP A 338 15.41 -23.93 1.58
C ASP A 338 14.27 -24.02 2.61
N ARG A 339 13.05 -23.64 2.22
CA ARG A 339 11.83 -23.70 3.05
C ARG A 339 10.71 -24.41 2.29
N PRO A 340 10.80 -25.73 2.11
CA PRO A 340 9.87 -26.48 1.27
C PRO A 340 8.44 -26.41 1.84
N ASN A 341 7.46 -26.37 0.92
CA ASN A 341 6.02 -26.35 1.21
C ASN A 341 5.50 -25.11 1.94
N GLU A 342 6.31 -24.06 2.07
CA GLU A 342 5.86 -22.80 2.66
C GLU A 342 5.21 -21.93 1.58
N LEU A 343 3.92 -21.65 1.74
CA LEU A 343 3.13 -20.80 0.86
C LEU A 343 3.08 -19.39 1.42
N GLY A 344 3.40 -18.40 0.60
CA GLY A 344 3.35 -16.99 0.95
C GLY A 344 2.63 -16.15 -0.10
N MET A 345 2.82 -14.84 0.00
CA MET A 345 2.30 -13.85 -0.95
C MET A 345 3.42 -12.98 -1.51
N LEU A 346 3.53 -12.96 -2.84
CA LEU A 346 4.27 -11.94 -3.58
C LEU A 346 3.37 -10.71 -3.71
N THR A 347 3.84 -9.58 -3.22
CA THR A 347 3.16 -8.28 -3.35
C THR A 347 3.93 -7.41 -4.30
N ASN A 348 3.32 -7.07 -5.43
CA ASN A 348 3.87 -6.15 -6.42
C ASN A 348 3.27 -4.77 -6.19
N ARG A 349 4.10 -3.77 -5.90
CA ARG A 349 3.68 -2.37 -5.81
C ARG A 349 4.08 -1.63 -7.07
N THR A 350 3.14 -0.86 -7.62
CA THR A 350 3.39 0.09 -8.69
C THR A 350 2.98 1.48 -8.27
N THR A 351 3.91 2.42 -8.33
CA THR A 351 3.69 3.82 -7.93
C THR A 351 3.93 4.79 -9.09
N TYR A 352 3.10 5.83 -9.21
CA TYR A 352 3.26 6.90 -10.20
C TYR A 352 2.39 8.11 -9.86
N SER A 353 2.65 9.22 -10.56
CA SER A 353 1.79 10.41 -10.51
C SER A 353 0.99 10.56 -11.80
N VAL A 354 -0.25 11.05 -11.67
CA VAL A 354 -1.17 11.39 -12.75
C VAL A 354 -1.51 12.88 -12.62
N PRO A 355 -1.22 13.70 -13.64
CA PRO A 355 -1.66 15.08 -13.66
C PRO A 355 -3.18 15.19 -13.56
N LYS A 356 -3.68 16.17 -12.79
CA LYS A 356 -5.12 16.31 -12.51
C LYS A 356 -6.01 16.45 -13.76
N ASP A 357 -5.43 16.98 -14.85
CA ASP A 357 -6.13 17.25 -16.11
C ASP A 357 -5.82 16.19 -17.20
N LEU A 358 -5.05 15.14 -16.88
CA LEU A 358 -4.70 14.08 -17.84
C LEU A 358 -5.95 13.28 -18.22
N LYS A 359 -6.25 13.19 -19.52
CA LYS A 359 -7.47 12.52 -19.97
C LYS A 359 -7.30 11.01 -19.98
N CYS A 360 -8.41 10.31 -19.74
CA CYS A 360 -8.44 8.85 -19.65
C CYS A 360 -8.42 8.20 -21.04
N LYS A 361 -7.30 8.38 -21.77
CA LYS A 361 -7.02 7.81 -23.09
C LYS A 361 -5.70 7.07 -23.06
N ILE A 362 -5.62 5.94 -23.76
CA ILE A 362 -4.42 5.08 -23.78
C ILE A 362 -3.18 5.87 -24.21
N ASP A 363 -3.23 6.63 -25.31
CA ASP A 363 -2.07 7.38 -25.81
C ASP A 363 -1.58 8.46 -24.81
N GLU A 364 -2.50 9.09 -24.08
CA GLU A 364 -2.17 10.06 -23.02
C GLU A 364 -1.55 9.38 -21.79
N MET A 365 -2.07 8.21 -21.39
CA MET A 365 -1.49 7.38 -20.33
C MET A 365 -0.06 6.96 -20.68
N VAL A 366 0.17 6.44 -21.88
CA VAL A 366 1.48 5.93 -22.34
C VAL A 366 2.54 7.05 -22.38
N SER A 367 2.16 8.22 -22.89
CA SER A 367 3.09 9.36 -23.00
C SER A 367 3.44 9.96 -21.65
N THR A 368 2.49 9.98 -20.70
CA THR A 368 2.62 10.75 -19.44
C THR A 368 2.99 9.91 -18.22
N ILE A 369 2.40 8.73 -18.04
CA ILE A 369 2.59 7.93 -16.83
C ILE A 369 3.98 7.32 -16.83
N LYS A 370 4.73 7.53 -15.73
CA LYS A 370 6.07 6.99 -15.50
C LYS A 370 6.07 6.21 -14.18
N PRO A 371 5.78 4.91 -14.23
CA PRO A 371 5.66 4.07 -13.04
C PRO A 371 7.02 3.59 -12.53
N GLN A 372 7.06 3.39 -11.22
CA GLN A 372 8.09 2.63 -10.52
C GLN A 372 7.50 1.31 -10.06
N TYR A 373 8.26 0.23 -10.23
CA TYR A 373 7.86 -1.13 -9.87
C TYR A 373 8.68 -1.59 -8.67
N ALA A 374 8.02 -2.20 -7.69
CA ALA A 374 8.66 -2.78 -6.53
C ALA A 374 7.96 -4.08 -6.13
N ALA A 375 8.66 -4.97 -5.41
CA ALA A 375 8.01 -6.14 -4.83
C ALA A 375 8.58 -6.54 -3.47
N SER A 376 7.81 -7.34 -2.75
CA SER A 376 8.21 -8.05 -1.53
C SER A 376 7.52 -9.41 -1.47
N GLU A 377 8.11 -10.34 -0.72
CA GLU A 377 7.52 -11.63 -0.40
C GLU A 377 7.18 -11.67 1.08
N THR A 378 6.00 -12.19 1.43
CA THR A 378 5.58 -12.32 2.83
C THR A 378 5.12 -13.73 3.10
N TYR A 379 5.62 -14.31 4.18
CA TYR A 379 5.32 -15.67 4.59
C TYR A 379 4.72 -15.72 6.01
N PRO A 380 3.96 -16.78 6.36
CA PRO A 380 3.38 -16.97 7.69
C PRO A 380 4.36 -16.87 8.86
#